data_AF-A0A968NBZ3-F1
#
_entry.id   AF-A0A968NBZ3-F1
#
_cell.length_a   1.000
_cell.length_b   1.000
_cell.length_c   1.000
_cell.angle_alpha   90.00
_cell.angle_beta   90.00
_cell.angle_gamma   90.00
#
_symmetry.space_group_name_H-M   'P 1'
#
loop_
_entity.id
_entity.type
_entity.pdbx_description
1 polymer ?
#
loop_
_entity_poly.entity_id
_entity_poly.type
_entity_poly.pdbx_seq_one_letter_code
_entity_poly.pdbx_strand_id
1 'polypeptide(L)'
;MEEEQMTGIPKSSALPPFASTLDEIRTAVERNAIRRGVFLINSLQALGVNNLVSRVAELSSTYDKEEWRDQADKWGIDPEEVLSILDSSKVAYPVFFCSPSAIVETPQLLSYYRNLAMLSNKAMRDIKLSTERYEVSLQAISADQALVVSRYLNSTISNIILARGTVTSQLASEMLYTNIGDSLGGVWRNEIGRLAYEEVLSLLIMHLYQINRLEYIKYTVKGQLVDIEAEALAKQRPRSQELKVSEIDSSDSLQNFLNHLHTNRVKYQEIGLHNGTRLCVDRQIMWTLPMVSEQNLAPIWLLKILDPRIRGRPS
;
A
#
# COMPACT_ATOMS: atom_id res chain seq x y z
N MET A 1 -23.53 -44.70 38.99
CA MET A 1 -23.57 -45.08 37.57
C MET A 1 -24.73 -44.35 36.94
N GLU A 2 -24.42 -43.30 36.19
CA GLU A 2 -25.07 -42.89 34.93
C GLU A 2 -24.50 -41.52 34.62
N GLU A 3 -23.30 -41.58 34.05
CA GLU A 3 -22.55 -40.46 33.52
C GLU A 3 -22.61 -40.61 31.99
N GLU A 4 -23.71 -40.17 31.38
CA GLU A 4 -23.79 -39.96 29.94
C GLU A 4 -25.03 -39.16 29.60
N GLN A 5 -24.83 -37.90 29.16
CA GLN A 5 -25.57 -37.19 28.11
C GLN A 5 -25.44 -35.66 28.28
N MET A 6 -24.25 -35.14 27.99
CA MET A 6 -24.06 -33.72 27.66
C MET A 6 -22.97 -33.58 26.58
N THR A 7 -23.26 -34.06 25.38
CA THR A 7 -22.53 -33.67 24.17
C THR A 7 -23.53 -33.31 23.07
N GLY A 8 -24.27 -32.23 23.31
CA GLY A 8 -25.03 -31.52 22.28
C GLY A 8 -24.12 -30.78 21.31
N ILE A 9 -23.12 -31.45 20.72
CA ILE A 9 -22.44 -30.93 19.53
C ILE A 9 -23.37 -31.26 18.36
N PRO A 10 -23.99 -30.26 17.71
CA PRO A 10 -24.82 -30.54 16.54
C PRO A 10 -23.96 -31.27 15.51
N LYS A 11 -24.45 -32.44 15.05
CA LYS A 11 -23.85 -33.18 13.93
C LYS A 11 -23.63 -32.19 12.80
N SER A 12 -22.36 -31.93 12.50
CA SER A 12 -21.89 -31.09 11.40
C SER A 12 -22.74 -31.36 10.16
N SER A 13 -23.63 -30.43 9.82
CA SER A 13 -24.26 -30.42 8.50
C SER A 13 -23.11 -30.45 7.50
N ALA A 14 -23.06 -31.48 6.64
CA ALA A 14 -22.04 -31.59 5.62
C ALA A 14 -21.91 -30.23 4.92
N LEU A 15 -20.70 -29.67 4.93
CA LEU A 15 -20.44 -28.39 4.28
C LEU A 15 -20.92 -28.48 2.81
N PRO A 16 -21.43 -27.38 2.23
CA PRO A 16 -21.86 -27.39 0.85
C PRO A 16 -20.69 -27.81 -0.07
N PRO A 17 -20.98 -28.39 -1.25
CA PRO A 17 -19.95 -28.98 -2.13
C PRO A 17 -18.92 -27.97 -2.66
N PHE A 18 -19.16 -26.67 -2.50
CA PHE A 18 -18.25 -25.58 -2.87
C PHE A 18 -17.44 -25.04 -1.68
N ALA A 19 -17.62 -25.58 -0.47
CA ALA A 19 -16.82 -25.17 0.67
C ALA A 19 -15.40 -25.70 0.55
N SER A 20 -14.41 -24.84 0.78
CA SER A 20 -13.02 -25.25 0.81
C SER A 20 -12.76 -26.28 1.91
N THR A 21 -12.00 -27.31 1.57
CA THR A 21 -11.47 -28.30 2.51
C THR A 21 -10.45 -27.65 3.45
N LEU A 22 -10.16 -28.31 4.58
CA LEU A 22 -9.14 -27.83 5.52
C LEU A 22 -7.76 -27.74 4.87
N ASP A 23 -7.41 -28.67 3.97
CA ASP A 23 -6.11 -28.67 3.29
C ASP A 23 -6.01 -27.54 2.26
N GLU A 24 -7.10 -27.20 1.56
CA GLU A 24 -7.16 -26.02 0.70
C GLU A 24 -7.00 -24.73 1.50
N ILE A 25 -7.66 -24.63 2.67
CA ILE A 25 -7.53 -23.48 3.57
C ILE A 25 -6.09 -23.34 4.06
N ARG A 26 -5.45 -24.44 4.52
CA ARG A 26 -4.05 -24.43 4.96
C ARG A 26 -3.11 -23.99 3.85
N THR A 27 -3.26 -24.59 2.67
CA THR A 27 -2.47 -24.24 1.48
C THR A 27 -2.63 -22.76 1.12
N ALA A 28 -3.85 -22.22 1.19
CA ALA A 28 -4.11 -20.81 0.92
C ALA A 28 -3.46 -19.89 1.97
N VAL A 29 -3.53 -20.24 3.25
CA VAL A 29 -2.88 -19.51 4.34
C VAL A 29 -1.36 -19.50 4.18
N GLU A 30 -0.75 -20.66 3.91
CA GLU A 30 0.69 -20.79 3.69
C GLU A 30 1.16 -19.96 2.48
N ARG A 31 0.48 -20.08 1.33
CA ARG A 31 0.79 -19.30 0.14
C ARG A 31 0.69 -17.79 0.41
N ASN A 32 -0.35 -17.37 1.12
CA ASN A 32 -0.52 -15.96 1.48
C ASN A 32 0.59 -15.47 2.43
N ALA A 33 0.99 -16.28 3.42
CA ALA A 33 2.07 -15.95 4.34
C ALA A 33 3.41 -15.79 3.61
N ILE A 34 3.75 -16.72 2.70
CA ILE A 34 4.98 -16.66 1.89
C ILE A 34 4.95 -15.41 0.98
N ARG A 35 3.87 -15.19 0.23
CA ARG A 35 3.74 -14.03 -0.67
C ARG A 35 3.86 -12.72 0.10
N ARG A 36 3.20 -12.60 1.25
CA ARG A 36 3.31 -11.43 2.13
C ARG A 36 4.75 -11.24 2.62
N GLY A 37 5.41 -12.30 3.07
CA GLY A 37 6.80 -12.24 3.54
C GLY A 37 7.75 -11.73 2.46
N VAL A 38 7.70 -12.32 1.26
CA VAL A 38 8.50 -11.89 0.10
C VAL A 38 8.20 -10.44 -0.27
N PHE A 39 6.92 -10.06 -0.34
CA PHE A 39 6.52 -8.69 -0.63
C PHE A 39 7.11 -7.68 0.36
N LEU A 40 7.01 -7.96 1.67
CA LEU A 40 7.51 -7.06 2.71
C LEU A 40 9.04 -6.91 2.66
N ILE A 41 9.77 -8.02 2.50
CA ILE A 41 11.25 -8.00 2.42
C ILE A 41 11.71 -7.19 1.20
N ASN A 42 11.13 -7.47 0.02
CA ASN A 42 11.49 -6.76 -1.20
C ASN A 42 11.13 -5.27 -1.09
N SER A 43 10.00 -4.93 -0.47
CA SER A 43 9.58 -3.54 -0.26
C SER A 43 10.54 -2.81 0.67
N LEU A 44 10.98 -3.44 1.77
CA LEU A 44 11.95 -2.86 2.69
C LEU A 44 13.31 -2.62 2.02
N GLN A 45 13.75 -3.55 1.18
CA GLN A 45 14.96 -3.38 0.38
C GLN A 45 14.84 -2.22 -0.61
N ALA A 46 13.72 -2.15 -1.34
CA ALA A 46 13.45 -1.09 -2.31
C ALA A 46 13.38 0.30 -1.65
N LEU A 47 12.85 0.40 -0.43
CA LEU A 47 12.82 1.65 0.34
C LEU A 47 14.21 2.13 0.80
N GLY A 48 15.26 1.30 0.67
CA GLY A 48 16.62 1.69 1.04
C GLY A 48 16.77 2.06 2.52
N VAL A 49 15.97 1.47 3.41
CA VAL A 49 15.89 1.85 4.84
C VAL A 49 17.27 1.78 5.51
N ASN A 50 18.06 0.75 5.19
CA ASN A 50 19.42 0.62 5.71
C ASN A 50 20.32 1.80 5.31
N ASN A 51 20.19 2.31 4.09
CA ASN A 51 20.96 3.47 3.63
C ASN A 51 20.55 4.73 4.40
N LEU A 52 19.26 4.89 4.70
CA LEU A 52 18.78 6.01 5.52
C LEU A 52 19.33 5.93 6.95
N VAL A 53 19.32 4.74 7.56
CA VAL A 53 19.88 4.51 8.90
C VAL A 53 21.38 4.81 8.92
N SER A 54 22.15 4.35 7.93
CA SER A 54 23.59 4.64 7.83
C SER A 54 23.87 6.13 7.71
N ARG A 55 23.11 6.86 6.87
CA ARG A 55 23.25 8.32 6.73
C ARG A 55 22.97 9.07 8.02
N VAL A 56 21.95 8.65 8.76
CA VAL A 56 21.65 9.22 10.08
C VAL A 56 22.77 8.92 11.08
N ALA A 57 23.38 7.74 11.01
CA ALA A 57 24.53 7.40 11.84
C ALA A 57 25.77 8.26 11.51
N GLU A 58 26.01 8.53 10.22
CA GLU A 58 27.08 9.45 9.77
C GLU A 58 26.85 10.88 10.29
N LEU A 59 25.62 11.42 10.14
CA LEU A 59 25.25 12.71 10.73
C LEU A 59 25.43 12.72 12.25
N SER A 60 25.05 11.64 12.92
CA SER A 60 25.19 11.49 14.38
C SER A 60 26.64 11.42 14.85
N SER A 61 27.60 11.11 13.97
CA SER A 61 29.03 11.06 14.31
C SER A 61 29.73 12.41 14.20
N THR A 62 29.15 13.37 13.48
CA THR A 62 29.79 14.65 13.12
C THR A 62 29.00 15.88 13.57
N TYR A 63 27.82 15.70 14.18
CA TYR A 63 26.98 16.82 14.59
C TYR A 63 27.60 17.64 15.72
N ASP A 64 27.34 18.96 15.67
CA ASP A 64 27.66 19.88 16.73
C ASP A 64 26.47 20.00 17.70
N LYS A 65 26.67 19.57 18.95
CA LYS A 65 25.62 19.58 19.97
C LYS A 65 25.18 21.00 20.35
N GLU A 66 26.09 21.98 20.33
CA GLU A 66 25.79 23.37 20.68
C GLU A 66 24.96 24.03 19.58
N GLU A 67 25.33 23.84 18.31
CA GLU A 67 24.56 24.33 17.16
C GLU A 67 23.10 23.85 17.23
N TRP A 68 22.90 22.56 17.51
CA TRP A 68 21.55 21.99 17.60
C TRP A 68 20.73 22.58 18.74
N ARG A 69 21.36 22.91 19.89
CA ARG A 69 20.67 23.57 21.00
C ARG A 69 20.27 25.00 20.61
N ASP A 70 21.17 25.74 19.96
CA ASP A 70 20.92 27.10 19.50
C ASP A 70 19.80 27.18 18.44
N GLN A 71 19.70 26.15 17.59
CA GLN A 71 18.70 26.09 16.52
C GLN A 71 17.41 25.36 16.92
N ALA A 72 17.34 24.73 18.10
CA ALA A 72 16.27 23.83 18.51
C ALA A 72 14.87 24.42 18.31
N ASP A 73 14.60 25.60 18.90
CA ASP A 73 13.31 26.30 18.80
C ASP A 73 12.93 26.58 17.34
N LYS A 74 13.90 27.05 16.55
CA LYS A 74 13.69 27.34 15.12
C LYS A 74 13.39 26.08 14.34
N TRP A 75 13.98 24.95 14.72
CA TRP A 75 13.74 23.63 14.12
C TRP A 75 12.56 22.89 14.73
N GLY A 76 11.82 23.51 15.66
CA GLY A 76 10.62 22.93 16.26
C GLY A 76 10.90 21.83 17.28
N ILE A 77 12.06 21.88 17.94
CA ILE A 77 12.49 20.95 18.99
C ILE A 77 12.43 21.72 20.31
N ASP A 78 11.85 21.11 21.36
CA ASP A 78 11.92 21.67 22.71
C ASP A 78 13.34 21.49 23.29
N PRO A 79 14.12 22.57 23.50
CA PRO A 79 15.51 22.45 23.92
C PRO A 79 15.70 22.04 25.37
N GLU A 80 14.73 22.33 26.23
CA GLU A 80 14.86 22.19 27.68
C GLU A 80 14.46 20.79 28.13
N GLU A 81 13.29 20.31 27.73
CA GLU A 81 12.81 19.01 28.17
C GLU A 81 13.31 17.89 27.25
N VAL A 82 13.16 18.05 25.93
CA VAL A 82 13.39 16.95 24.99
C VAL A 82 14.88 16.67 24.79
N LEU A 83 15.70 17.69 24.56
CA LEU A 83 17.14 17.47 24.40
C LEU A 83 17.79 16.97 25.70
N SER A 84 17.27 17.36 26.87
CA SER A 84 17.73 16.83 28.16
C SER A 84 17.43 15.33 28.34
N ILE A 85 16.30 14.84 27.81
CA ILE A 85 15.99 13.40 27.78
C ILE A 85 17.00 12.65 26.91
N LEU A 86 17.31 13.18 25.71
CA LEU A 86 18.30 12.57 24.81
C LEU A 86 19.70 12.55 25.43
N ASP A 87 20.09 13.65 26.08
CA ASP A 87 21.37 13.79 26.77
C ASP A 87 21.55 12.77 27.89
N SER A 88 20.53 12.66 28.75
CA SER A 88 20.51 11.68 29.84
C SER A 88 20.59 10.24 29.31
N SER A 89 20.05 10.01 28.12
CA SER A 89 20.02 8.71 27.44
C SER A 89 21.25 8.47 26.53
N LYS A 90 22.16 9.45 26.42
CA LYS A 90 23.33 9.44 25.53
C LYS A 90 22.98 9.15 24.06
N VAL A 91 21.85 9.69 23.60
CA VAL A 91 21.39 9.55 22.21
C VAL A 91 21.73 10.83 21.44
N ALA A 92 22.38 10.68 20.28
CA ALA A 92 22.67 11.80 19.40
C ALA A 92 21.39 12.41 18.82
N TYR A 93 21.30 13.74 18.74
CA TYR A 93 20.10 14.43 18.29
C TYR A 93 19.66 14.07 16.85
N PRO A 94 20.58 13.89 15.86
CA PRO A 94 20.20 13.51 14.51
C PRO A 94 19.46 12.17 14.41
N VAL A 95 19.55 11.30 15.43
CA VAL A 95 18.82 10.03 15.48
C VAL A 95 17.30 10.26 15.49
N PHE A 96 16.83 11.33 16.15
CA PHE A 96 15.40 11.63 16.25
C PHE A 96 14.98 12.85 15.45
N PHE A 97 15.86 13.83 15.31
CA PHE A 97 15.53 15.12 14.74
C PHE A 97 16.29 15.38 13.45
N CYS A 98 15.72 16.22 12.60
CA CYS A 98 16.32 16.62 11.34
C CYS A 98 16.65 18.11 11.32
N SER A 99 17.82 18.45 10.79
CA SER A 99 18.16 19.83 10.45
C SER A 99 17.64 20.16 9.04
N PRO A 100 17.14 21.38 8.78
CA PRO A 100 16.70 21.78 7.45
C PRO A 100 17.83 21.70 6.41
N SER A 101 19.08 21.97 6.80
CA SER A 101 20.25 21.87 5.92
C SER A 101 20.49 20.44 5.45
N ALA A 102 20.44 19.45 6.36
CA ALA A 102 20.58 18.05 6.00
C ALA A 102 19.45 17.57 5.08
N ILE A 103 18.23 18.08 5.25
CA ILE A 103 17.10 17.77 4.36
C ILE A 103 17.28 18.40 2.97
N VAL A 104 17.84 19.60 2.86
CA VAL A 104 18.15 20.21 1.55
C VAL A 104 19.22 19.41 0.81
N GLU A 105 20.27 19.00 1.52
CA GLU A 105 21.37 18.22 0.95
C GLU A 105 20.96 16.80 0.57
N THR A 106 20.22 16.12 1.46
CA THR A 106 19.75 14.75 1.28
C THR A 106 18.24 14.64 1.55
N PRO A 107 17.38 15.00 0.58
CA PRO A 107 15.93 15.02 0.76
C PRO A 107 15.30 13.67 1.10
N GLN A 108 15.98 12.56 0.78
CA GLN A 108 15.52 11.21 1.09
C GLN A 108 15.42 10.94 2.59
N LEU A 109 16.17 11.70 3.41
CA LEU A 109 16.06 11.65 4.88
C LEU A 109 14.66 11.97 5.38
N LEU A 110 13.84 12.68 4.60
CA LEU A 110 12.43 12.92 4.94
C LEU A 110 11.66 11.61 5.16
N SER A 111 11.99 10.54 4.43
CA SER A 111 11.35 9.23 4.64
C SER A 111 11.67 8.69 6.03
N TYR A 112 12.91 8.82 6.48
CA TYR A 112 13.33 8.41 7.82
C TYR A 112 12.54 9.18 8.88
N TYR A 113 12.66 10.52 8.90
CA TYR A 113 12.07 11.35 9.94
C TYR A 113 10.54 11.36 9.92
N ARG A 114 9.90 11.28 8.74
CA ARG A 114 8.44 11.13 8.64
C ARG A 114 7.98 9.84 9.30
N ASN A 115 8.70 8.73 9.10
CA ASN A 115 8.35 7.47 9.73
C ASN A 115 8.59 7.49 11.25
N LEU A 116 9.63 8.18 11.74
CA LEU A 116 9.80 8.43 13.18
C LEU A 116 8.64 9.27 13.76
N ALA A 117 8.15 10.26 13.01
CA ALA A 117 7.00 11.06 13.42
C ALA A 117 5.66 10.28 13.42
N MET A 118 5.65 8.98 13.07
CA MET A 118 4.43 8.15 12.94
C MET A 118 3.44 8.67 11.89
N LEU A 119 3.95 9.32 10.84
CA LEU A 119 3.10 9.95 9.82
C LEU A 119 3.11 9.13 8.53
N SER A 120 1.91 8.82 8.03
CA SER A 120 1.76 8.26 6.68
C SER A 120 1.86 9.37 5.63
N ASN A 121 2.20 9.00 4.39
CA ASN A 121 2.16 9.94 3.26
C ASN A 121 0.77 10.55 3.04
N LYS A 122 -0.30 9.80 3.36
CA LYS A 122 -1.67 10.31 3.29
C LYS A 122 -1.88 11.43 4.32
N ALA A 123 -1.46 11.22 5.56
CA ALA A 123 -1.56 12.26 6.60
C ALA A 123 -0.79 13.52 6.19
N MET A 124 0.42 13.37 5.65
CA MET A 124 1.22 14.49 5.12
C MET A 124 0.53 15.24 3.98
N ARG A 125 -0.16 14.55 3.07
CA ARG A 125 -0.97 15.20 2.02
C ARG A 125 -2.15 15.97 2.60
N ASP A 126 -2.86 15.39 3.56
CA ASP A 126 -4.06 15.97 4.15
C ASP A 126 -3.75 17.31 4.85
N ILE A 127 -2.54 17.45 5.39
CA ILE A 127 -2.03 18.71 5.98
C ILE A 127 -1.25 19.61 5.00
N LYS A 128 -1.24 19.28 3.71
CA LYS A 128 -0.54 20.03 2.65
C LYS A 128 1.00 20.09 2.80
N LEU A 129 1.60 19.09 3.45
CA LEU A 129 3.06 18.92 3.59
C LEU A 129 3.55 17.64 2.93
N SER A 130 3.05 17.31 1.73
CA SER A 130 3.46 16.09 1.02
C SER A 130 4.98 16.07 0.76
N THR A 131 5.62 14.99 1.20
CA THR A 131 7.07 14.75 1.06
C THR A 131 7.42 13.69 0.01
N GLU A 132 6.43 12.97 -0.52
CA GLU A 132 6.61 11.77 -1.37
C GLU A 132 7.64 11.97 -2.49
N ARG A 133 7.56 13.09 -3.22
CA ARG A 133 8.46 13.39 -4.35
C ARG A 133 9.92 13.61 -3.96
N TYR A 134 10.19 14.01 -2.73
CA TYR A 134 11.55 14.23 -2.22
C TYR A 134 12.15 12.92 -1.68
N GLU A 135 11.31 12.07 -1.08
CA GLU A 135 11.71 10.78 -0.53
C GLU A 135 12.29 9.84 -1.58
N VAL A 136 11.77 9.90 -2.81
CA VAL A 136 12.24 9.13 -3.98
C VAL A 136 13.23 9.90 -4.86
N SER A 137 13.83 10.99 -4.37
CA SER A 137 14.85 11.78 -5.09
C SER A 137 14.41 12.41 -6.41
N LEU A 138 13.11 12.56 -6.65
CA LEU A 138 12.61 13.11 -7.92
C LEU A 138 12.70 14.63 -8.01
N GLN A 139 12.85 15.30 -6.86
CA GLN A 139 12.91 16.75 -6.81
C GLN A 139 13.81 17.21 -5.67
N ALA A 140 14.51 18.32 -5.86
CA ALA A 140 15.15 19.05 -4.78
C ALA A 140 14.08 19.79 -3.94
N ILE A 141 14.34 19.92 -2.64
CA ILE A 141 13.50 20.69 -1.72
C ILE A 141 14.13 22.06 -1.46
N SER A 142 13.34 23.13 -1.51
CA SER A 142 13.82 24.48 -1.17
C SER A 142 14.08 24.61 0.33
N ALA A 143 15.01 25.47 0.73
CA ALA A 143 15.34 25.71 2.15
C ALA A 143 14.11 26.08 3.01
N ASP A 144 13.21 26.93 2.51
CA ASP A 144 11.99 27.31 3.24
C ASP A 144 11.08 26.12 3.50
N GLN A 145 10.86 25.29 2.47
CA GLN A 145 10.04 24.09 2.59
C GLN A 145 10.71 23.04 3.49
N ALA A 146 12.03 22.88 3.41
CA ALA A 146 12.77 22.01 4.32
C ALA A 146 12.59 22.46 5.77
N LEU A 147 12.70 23.76 6.05
CA LEU A 147 12.45 24.31 7.39
C LEU A 147 11.03 24.02 7.87
N VAL A 148 10.01 24.26 7.05
CA VAL A 148 8.61 24.01 7.42
C VAL A 148 8.37 22.53 7.74
N VAL A 149 8.87 21.63 6.89
CA VAL A 149 8.70 20.18 7.09
C VAL A 149 9.49 19.71 8.30
N SER A 150 10.75 20.11 8.45
CA SER A 150 11.58 19.77 9.61
C SER A 150 10.93 20.22 10.92
N ARG A 151 10.40 21.44 10.99
CA ARG A 151 9.68 21.93 12.17
C ARG A 151 8.49 21.05 12.53
N TYR A 152 7.70 20.66 11.54
CA TYR A 152 6.51 19.84 11.77
C TYR A 152 6.88 18.43 12.25
N LEU A 153 7.85 17.80 11.58
CA LEU A 153 8.33 16.47 11.94
C LEU A 153 8.98 16.47 13.32
N ASN A 154 9.91 17.38 13.57
CA ASN A 154 10.61 17.49 14.84
C ASN A 154 9.65 17.75 16.00
N SER A 155 8.69 18.68 15.83
CA SER A 155 7.69 18.94 16.88
C SER A 155 6.83 17.72 17.19
N THR A 156 6.44 16.96 16.16
CA THR A 156 5.71 15.70 16.35
C THR A 156 6.54 14.67 17.11
N ILE A 157 7.82 14.53 16.75
CA ILE A 157 8.74 13.60 17.41
C ILE A 157 9.02 14.03 18.85
N SER A 158 9.22 15.33 19.10
CA SER A 158 9.36 15.91 20.44
C SER A 158 8.18 15.53 21.34
N ASN A 159 6.95 15.68 20.86
CA ASN A 159 5.75 15.29 21.61
C ASN A 159 5.68 13.79 21.91
N ILE A 160 6.12 12.92 20.97
CA ILE A 160 6.19 11.48 21.20
C ILE A 160 7.22 11.15 22.29
N ILE A 161 8.39 11.81 22.26
CA ILE A 161 9.46 11.61 23.24
C ILE A 161 9.02 12.08 24.64
N LEU A 162 8.38 13.25 24.74
CA LEU A 162 7.83 13.76 26.00
C LEU A 162 6.80 12.80 26.58
N ALA A 163 5.87 12.30 25.75
CA ALA A 163 4.86 11.36 26.20
C ALA A 163 5.45 10.02 26.71
N ARG A 164 6.61 9.61 26.21
CA ARG A 164 7.30 8.39 26.63
C ARG A 164 8.23 8.59 27.83
N GLY A 165 8.84 9.75 27.96
CA GLY A 165 9.75 10.14 29.05
C GLY A 165 11.17 9.53 29.01
N THR A 166 11.40 8.44 28.28
CA THR A 166 12.74 7.83 28.10
C THR A 166 12.95 7.34 26.67
N VAL A 167 14.19 7.44 26.18
CA VAL A 167 14.55 7.08 24.81
C VAL A 167 15.82 6.24 24.77
N THR A 168 15.97 5.46 23.71
CA THR A 168 17.19 4.72 23.38
C THR A 168 17.45 4.85 21.88
N SER A 169 18.67 4.60 21.41
CA SER A 169 18.94 4.57 19.97
C SER A 169 18.11 3.47 19.27
N GLN A 170 17.81 2.38 19.98
CA GLN A 170 16.97 1.30 19.46
C GLN A 170 15.52 1.75 19.20
N LEU A 171 15.00 2.67 20.01
CA LEU A 171 13.65 3.20 19.86
C LEU A 171 13.43 3.84 18.47
N ALA A 172 14.42 4.58 17.94
CA ALA A 172 14.29 5.18 16.62
C ALA A 172 14.07 4.10 15.53
N SER A 173 14.79 2.98 15.62
CA SER A 173 14.59 1.83 14.73
C SER A 173 13.22 1.18 14.93
N GLU A 174 12.78 0.97 16.18
CA GLU A 174 11.46 0.43 16.49
C GLU A 174 10.34 1.29 15.89
N MET A 175 10.45 2.61 16.05
CA MET A 175 9.53 3.59 15.51
C MET A 175 9.50 3.52 13.97
N LEU A 176 10.67 3.59 13.35
CA LEU A 176 10.82 3.52 11.89
C LEU A 176 10.17 2.26 11.30
N TYR A 177 10.54 1.08 11.81
CA TYR A 177 10.02 -0.19 11.29
C TYR A 177 8.54 -0.40 11.60
N THR A 178 8.04 0.10 12.73
CA THR A 178 6.61 0.02 13.07
C THR A 178 5.76 0.79 12.06
N ASN A 179 6.12 2.04 11.77
CA ASN A 179 5.34 2.87 10.85
C ASN A 179 5.46 2.40 9.38
N ILE A 180 6.65 1.92 8.98
CA ILE A 180 6.83 1.27 7.67
C ILE A 180 5.99 0.00 7.58
N GLY A 181 5.99 -0.82 8.64
CA GLY A 181 5.21 -2.06 8.71
C GLY A 181 3.70 -1.83 8.56
N ASP A 182 3.16 -0.81 9.22
CA ASP A 182 1.75 -0.42 9.06
C ASP A 182 1.45 0.04 7.63
N SER A 183 2.31 0.89 7.07
CA SER A 183 2.19 1.38 5.69
C SER A 183 2.21 0.24 4.68
N LEU A 184 3.20 -0.66 4.76
CA LEU A 184 3.31 -1.83 3.89
C LEU A 184 2.16 -2.82 4.11
N GLY A 185 1.65 -2.95 5.33
CA GLY A 185 0.44 -3.73 5.62
C GLY A 185 -0.80 -3.17 4.91
N GLY A 186 -0.90 -1.84 4.78
CA GLY A 186 -1.89 -1.18 3.95
C GLY A 186 -1.72 -1.51 2.46
N VAL A 187 -0.50 -1.44 1.94
CA VAL A 187 -0.19 -1.75 0.53
C VAL A 187 -0.50 -3.22 0.22
N TRP A 188 -0.07 -4.15 1.07
CA TRP A 188 -0.31 -5.59 0.90
C TRP A 188 -1.80 -5.93 0.84
N ARG A 189 -2.64 -5.31 1.68
CA ARG A 189 -4.09 -5.52 1.64
C ARG A 189 -4.71 -5.09 0.31
N ASN A 190 -4.23 -4.01 -0.27
CA ASN A 190 -4.68 -3.58 -1.60
C ASN A 190 -4.18 -4.54 -2.68
N GLU A 191 -2.94 -5.03 -2.53
CA GLU A 191 -2.30 -5.89 -3.50
C GLU A 191 -2.91 -7.29 -3.54
N ILE A 192 -3.15 -7.92 -2.38
CA ILE A 192 -3.82 -9.22 -2.34
C ILE A 192 -5.26 -9.15 -2.89
N GLY A 193 -5.96 -8.03 -2.66
CA GLY A 193 -7.28 -7.78 -3.24
C GLY A 193 -7.22 -7.67 -4.76
N ARG A 194 -6.19 -7.01 -5.30
CA ARG A 194 -5.93 -6.94 -6.74
C ARG A 194 -5.65 -8.33 -7.32
N LEU A 195 -4.76 -9.10 -6.71
CA LEU A 195 -4.41 -10.45 -7.18
C LEU A 195 -5.63 -11.38 -7.19
N ALA A 196 -6.43 -11.37 -6.12
CA ALA A 196 -7.67 -12.16 -6.06
C ALA A 196 -8.65 -11.76 -7.15
N TYR A 197 -8.80 -10.45 -7.41
CA TYR A 197 -9.65 -9.94 -8.48
C TYR A 197 -9.18 -10.40 -9.86
N GLU A 198 -7.88 -10.34 -10.14
CA GLU A 198 -7.30 -10.75 -11.42
C GLU A 198 -7.40 -12.27 -11.65
N GLU A 199 -7.26 -13.08 -10.61
CA GLU A 199 -7.42 -14.53 -10.68
C GLU A 199 -8.87 -14.91 -11.06
N VAL A 200 -9.86 -14.30 -10.41
CA VAL A 200 -11.28 -14.50 -10.76
C VAL A 200 -11.58 -14.02 -12.17
N LEU A 201 -11.11 -12.83 -12.56
CA LEU A 201 -11.33 -12.32 -13.91
C LEU A 201 -10.67 -13.16 -14.99
N SER A 202 -9.46 -13.67 -14.75
CA SER A 202 -8.76 -14.53 -15.72
C SER A 202 -9.54 -15.81 -15.97
N LEU A 203 -10.07 -16.44 -14.92
CA LEU A 203 -10.93 -17.62 -15.05
C LEU A 203 -12.21 -17.31 -15.83
N LEU A 204 -12.85 -16.17 -15.53
CA LEU A 204 -14.07 -15.74 -16.22
C LEU A 204 -13.81 -15.47 -17.71
N ILE A 205 -12.74 -14.73 -18.04
CA ILE A 205 -12.36 -14.40 -19.41
C ILE A 205 -12.06 -15.68 -20.20
N MET A 206 -11.27 -16.59 -19.63
CA MET A 206 -10.96 -17.89 -20.26
C MET A 206 -12.22 -18.71 -20.50
N HIS A 207 -13.14 -18.77 -19.52
CA HIS A 207 -14.39 -19.47 -19.69
C HIS A 207 -15.24 -18.86 -20.81
N LEU A 208 -15.42 -17.54 -20.82
CA LEU A 208 -16.18 -16.82 -21.86
C LEU A 208 -15.59 -17.00 -23.25
N TYR A 209 -14.27 -17.07 -23.36
CA TYR A 209 -13.57 -17.39 -24.60
C TYR A 209 -13.87 -18.82 -25.06
N GLN A 210 -13.75 -19.81 -24.18
CA GLN A 210 -14.00 -21.23 -24.49
C GLN A 210 -15.43 -21.50 -24.98
N ILE A 211 -16.42 -20.78 -24.45
CA ILE A 211 -17.82 -20.90 -24.88
C ILE A 211 -18.18 -19.96 -26.05
N ASN A 212 -17.19 -19.35 -26.72
CA ASN A 212 -17.35 -18.41 -27.84
C ASN A 212 -18.33 -17.27 -27.53
N ARG A 213 -18.23 -16.68 -26.33
CA ARG A 213 -19.04 -15.53 -25.92
C ARG A 213 -18.24 -14.24 -25.78
N LEU A 214 -16.94 -14.33 -25.55
CA LEU A 214 -16.05 -13.18 -25.41
C LEU A 214 -15.87 -12.47 -26.75
N GLU A 215 -16.01 -11.14 -26.78
CA GLU A 215 -15.76 -10.31 -27.97
C GLU A 215 -14.50 -9.46 -27.83
N TYR A 216 -14.32 -8.80 -26.68
CA TYR A 216 -13.14 -7.99 -26.40
C TYR A 216 -12.90 -7.82 -24.89
N ILE A 217 -11.67 -7.41 -24.55
CA ILE A 217 -11.24 -7.07 -23.20
C ILE A 217 -10.67 -5.65 -23.21
N LYS A 218 -11.22 -4.76 -22.40
CA LYS A 218 -10.77 -3.39 -22.24
C LYS A 218 -10.07 -3.20 -20.90
N TYR A 219 -8.85 -2.67 -20.91
CA TYR A 219 -8.00 -2.58 -19.74
C TYR A 219 -7.08 -1.35 -19.78
N THR A 220 -6.36 -1.12 -18.69
CA THR A 220 -5.37 -0.04 -18.57
C THR A 220 -4.18 -0.53 -17.78
N VAL A 221 -3.00 -0.51 -18.39
CA VAL A 221 -1.74 -0.86 -17.73
C VAL A 221 -1.27 0.35 -16.91
N LYS A 222 -0.98 0.13 -15.62
CA LYS A 222 -0.56 1.17 -14.68
C LYS A 222 0.93 1.15 -14.34
N GLY A 223 1.69 0.14 -14.78
CA GLY A 223 3.12 -0.02 -14.50
C GLY A 223 3.46 -1.41 -13.94
N GLN A 224 4.72 -1.62 -13.56
CA GLN A 224 5.19 -2.87 -12.94
C GLN A 224 5.12 -2.80 -11.41
N LEU A 225 4.97 -3.96 -10.75
CA LEU A 225 4.79 -4.10 -9.29
C LEU A 225 5.95 -3.57 -8.42
N VAL A 226 7.17 -3.58 -8.95
CA VAL A 226 8.40 -3.43 -8.14
C VAL A 226 8.96 -2.01 -8.22
N ASP A 227 8.38 -1.15 -9.04
CA ASP A 227 9.01 0.10 -9.41
C ASP A 227 8.26 1.29 -8.79
N ILE A 228 8.49 1.47 -7.48
CA ILE A 228 8.04 2.64 -6.71
C ILE A 228 8.58 3.94 -7.36
N GLU A 229 9.74 3.87 -8.03
CA GLU A 229 10.33 4.99 -8.76
C GLU A 229 9.60 5.27 -10.09
N ALA A 230 9.19 4.24 -10.83
CA ALA A 230 8.45 4.42 -12.09
C ALA A 230 7.06 5.04 -11.89
N GLU A 231 6.37 4.76 -10.77
CA GLU A 231 5.04 5.34 -10.50
C GLU A 231 5.07 6.86 -10.38
N ALA A 232 6.19 7.42 -9.92
CA ALA A 232 6.35 8.85 -9.73
C ALA A 232 7.00 9.56 -10.96
N LEU A 233 7.63 8.80 -11.86
CA LEU A 233 8.09 9.26 -13.20
C LEU A 233 7.01 9.17 -14.28
N ALA A 234 5.97 8.37 -14.10
CA ALA A 234 4.89 8.19 -15.07
C ALA A 234 3.93 9.40 -15.15
N LYS A 235 4.40 10.50 -15.73
CA LYS A 235 3.55 11.64 -16.15
C LYS A 235 2.65 11.32 -17.35
N GLN A 236 2.76 10.14 -17.95
CA GLN A 236 1.86 9.71 -19.01
C GLN A 236 0.60 9.13 -18.40
N ARG A 237 -0.55 9.77 -18.69
CA ARG A 237 -1.86 9.21 -18.34
C ARG A 237 -1.95 7.81 -18.95
N PRO A 238 -2.17 6.77 -18.14
CA PRO A 238 -2.19 5.42 -18.66
C PRO A 238 -3.32 5.30 -19.69
N ARG A 239 -2.98 4.87 -20.91
CA ARG A 239 -3.93 4.78 -22.01
C ARG A 239 -4.75 3.50 -21.87
N SER A 240 -6.07 3.64 -22.07
CA SER A 240 -6.96 2.50 -22.20
C SER A 240 -6.59 1.72 -23.47
N GLN A 241 -6.51 0.40 -23.32
CA GLN A 241 -6.22 -0.56 -24.39
C GLN A 241 -7.41 -1.51 -24.52
N GLU A 242 -7.61 -2.04 -25.73
CA GLU A 242 -8.65 -3.01 -26.05
C GLU A 242 -8.00 -4.16 -26.82
N LEU A 243 -8.20 -5.39 -26.34
CA LEU A 243 -7.84 -6.61 -27.04
C LEU A 243 -9.11 -7.23 -27.61
N LYS A 244 -9.18 -7.39 -28.93
CA LYS A 244 -10.31 -8.07 -29.57
C LYS A 244 -10.06 -9.56 -29.68
N VAL A 245 -11.10 -10.36 -29.50
CA VAL A 245 -10.99 -11.84 -29.61
C VAL A 245 -10.57 -12.29 -31.00
N SER A 246 -10.88 -11.52 -32.05
CA SER A 246 -10.39 -11.78 -33.40
C SER A 246 -8.86 -11.72 -33.54
N GLU A 247 -8.17 -11.10 -32.57
CA GLU A 247 -6.71 -11.00 -32.52
C GLU A 247 -6.08 -12.17 -31.73
N ILE A 248 -6.92 -13.04 -31.15
CA ILE A 248 -6.51 -14.20 -30.37
C ILE A 248 -6.64 -15.44 -31.26
N ASP A 249 -5.52 -16.08 -31.52
CA ASP A 249 -5.37 -17.25 -32.36
C ASP A 249 -5.60 -18.58 -31.61
N SER A 250 -5.43 -18.60 -30.29
CA SER A 250 -5.61 -19.81 -29.47
C SER A 250 -5.88 -19.52 -28.00
N SER A 251 -6.40 -20.51 -27.27
CA SER A 251 -6.54 -20.45 -25.81
C SER A 251 -5.19 -20.19 -25.11
N ASP A 252 -4.09 -20.74 -25.63
CA ASP A 252 -2.76 -20.55 -25.07
C ASP A 252 -2.27 -19.11 -25.26
N SER A 253 -2.60 -18.50 -26.40
CA SER A 253 -2.31 -17.09 -26.69
C SER A 253 -3.04 -16.16 -25.71
N LEU A 254 -4.33 -16.42 -25.44
CA LEU A 254 -5.08 -15.68 -24.42
C LEU A 254 -4.51 -15.89 -23.02
N GLN A 255 -4.14 -17.13 -22.67
CA GLN A 255 -3.54 -17.41 -21.36
C GLN A 255 -2.20 -16.68 -21.18
N ASN A 256 -1.37 -16.65 -22.22
CA ASN A 256 -0.10 -15.91 -22.21
C ASN A 256 -0.32 -14.40 -22.09
N PHE A 257 -1.31 -13.86 -22.78
CA PHE A 257 -1.72 -12.47 -22.63
C PHE A 257 -2.16 -12.15 -21.21
N LEU A 258 -3.03 -12.98 -20.61
CA LEU A 258 -3.46 -12.80 -19.22
C LEU A 258 -2.29 -12.92 -18.24
N ASN A 259 -1.37 -13.86 -18.45
CA ASN A 259 -0.14 -13.97 -17.66
C ASN A 259 0.74 -12.71 -17.77
N HIS A 260 0.83 -12.12 -18.96
CA HIS A 260 1.49 -10.83 -19.15
C HIS A 260 0.78 -9.71 -18.37
N LEU A 261 -0.55 -9.69 -18.36
CA LEU A 261 -1.30 -8.74 -17.55
C LEU A 261 -1.08 -8.95 -16.05
N HIS A 262 -0.97 -10.19 -15.56
CA HIS A 262 -0.68 -10.51 -14.14
C HIS A 262 0.66 -9.97 -13.65
N THR A 263 1.68 -9.93 -14.53
CA THR A 263 2.99 -9.37 -14.18
C THR A 263 2.99 -7.83 -14.15
N ASN A 264 1.93 -7.21 -14.66
CA ASN A 264 1.74 -5.76 -14.65
C ASN A 264 0.60 -5.38 -13.69
N ARG A 265 0.62 -4.13 -13.22
CA ARG A 265 -0.52 -3.57 -12.49
C ARG A 265 -1.58 -3.18 -13.51
N VAL A 266 -2.63 -3.98 -13.66
CA VAL A 266 -3.68 -3.73 -14.66
C VAL A 266 -4.98 -3.32 -13.98
N LYS A 267 -5.66 -2.35 -14.58
CA LYS A 267 -7.06 -2.03 -14.26
C LYS A 267 -7.92 -2.50 -15.43
N TYR A 268 -8.63 -3.60 -15.25
CA TYR A 268 -9.71 -3.98 -16.15
C TYR A 268 -10.80 -2.89 -16.12
N GLN A 269 -11.46 -2.67 -17.25
CA GLN A 269 -12.51 -1.68 -17.39
C GLN A 269 -13.79 -2.35 -17.85
N GLU A 270 -13.70 -3.16 -18.90
CA GLU A 270 -14.86 -3.77 -19.54
C GLU A 270 -14.49 -5.10 -20.19
N ILE A 271 -15.41 -6.05 -20.16
CA ILE A 271 -15.37 -7.27 -20.98
C ILE A 271 -16.62 -7.25 -21.86
N GLY A 272 -16.43 -7.22 -23.18
CA GLY A 272 -17.50 -7.24 -24.16
C GLY A 272 -17.86 -8.67 -24.57
N LEU A 273 -19.16 -8.92 -24.77
CA LEU A 273 -19.67 -10.19 -25.26
C LEU A 273 -20.33 -10.04 -26.63
N HIS A 274 -20.24 -11.07 -27.47
CA HIS A 274 -20.77 -11.06 -28.86
C HIS A 274 -22.27 -10.75 -28.98
N ASN A 275 -23.04 -10.90 -27.91
CA ASN A 275 -24.47 -10.55 -27.88
C ASN A 275 -24.71 -9.06 -27.56
N GLY A 276 -23.66 -8.23 -27.56
CA GLY A 276 -23.70 -6.80 -27.23
C GLY A 276 -23.76 -6.50 -25.72
N THR A 277 -23.74 -7.52 -24.86
CA THR A 277 -23.71 -7.36 -23.40
C THR A 277 -22.31 -6.98 -22.95
N ARG A 278 -22.22 -6.18 -21.89
CA ARG A 278 -20.93 -5.74 -21.34
C ARG A 278 -20.86 -6.00 -19.84
N LEU A 279 -19.71 -6.49 -19.43
CA LEU A 279 -19.30 -6.67 -18.04
C LEU A 279 -18.41 -5.50 -17.66
N CYS A 280 -18.93 -4.55 -16.88
CA CYS A 280 -18.11 -3.47 -16.33
C CYS A 280 -17.33 -4.02 -15.13
N VAL A 281 -16.01 -3.91 -15.19
CA VAL A 281 -15.09 -4.56 -14.26
C VAL A 281 -14.16 -3.53 -13.63
N ASP A 282 -14.72 -2.58 -12.87
CA ASP A 282 -13.97 -1.58 -12.10
C ASP A 282 -14.17 -1.76 -10.60
N ARG A 283 -13.31 -2.57 -9.96
CA ARG A 283 -13.37 -2.94 -8.51
C ARG A 283 -14.63 -3.68 -8.08
N GLN A 284 -15.65 -3.74 -8.93
CA GLN A 284 -16.88 -4.50 -8.82
C GLN A 284 -17.19 -5.06 -10.21
N ILE A 285 -17.82 -6.23 -10.26
CA ILE A 285 -18.30 -6.83 -11.50
C ILE A 285 -19.77 -6.42 -11.64
N MET A 286 -20.07 -5.60 -12.64
CA MET A 286 -21.44 -5.17 -12.93
C MET A 286 -21.86 -5.68 -14.30
N TRP A 287 -23.06 -6.25 -14.36
CA TRP A 287 -23.65 -6.72 -15.62
C TRP A 287 -24.47 -5.59 -16.24
N THR A 288 -24.12 -5.19 -17.46
CA THR A 288 -24.92 -4.23 -18.23
C THR A 288 -25.52 -4.93 -19.44
N LEU A 289 -26.84 -4.92 -19.52
CA LEU A 289 -27.58 -5.47 -20.65
C LEU A 289 -27.33 -4.61 -21.90
N PRO A 290 -27.45 -5.19 -23.11
CA PRO A 290 -27.39 -4.40 -24.34
C PRO A 290 -28.42 -3.28 -24.25
N MET A 291 -28.05 -2.07 -24.66
CA MET A 291 -28.95 -0.91 -24.74
C MET A 291 -30.16 -1.24 -25.62
N VAL A 292 -31.24 -1.73 -25.02
CA VAL A 292 -32.58 -1.63 -25.60
C VAL A 292 -33.08 -0.26 -25.14
N SER A 293 -33.15 0.70 -26.08
CA SER A 293 -33.72 2.06 -25.99
C SER A 293 -34.00 2.60 -24.58
N GLU A 294 -33.33 3.70 -24.21
CA GLU A 294 -33.55 4.55 -23.03
C GLU A 294 -34.98 4.50 -22.45
N GLN A 295 -35.24 3.57 -21.53
CA GLN A 295 -36.24 3.68 -20.48
C GLN A 295 -36.16 2.43 -19.58
N ASN A 296 -35.75 2.67 -18.34
CA ASN A 296 -35.78 1.74 -17.20
C ASN A 296 -34.91 0.48 -17.27
N LEU A 297 -33.70 0.54 -16.70
CA LEU A 297 -33.09 -0.67 -16.11
C LEU A 297 -32.39 -0.35 -14.78
N ALA A 298 -32.82 -1.06 -13.74
CA ALA A 298 -32.10 -1.19 -12.48
C ALA A 298 -30.98 -2.24 -12.64
N PRO A 299 -29.76 -1.99 -12.11
CA PRO A 299 -28.64 -2.92 -12.22
C PRO A 299 -28.90 -4.23 -11.44
N ILE A 300 -28.66 -5.38 -12.09
CA ILE A 300 -28.64 -6.69 -11.44
C ILE A 300 -27.24 -6.87 -10.82
N TRP A 301 -27.19 -6.95 -9.49
CA TRP A 301 -25.96 -7.05 -8.71
C TRP A 301 -25.49 -8.51 -8.63
N LEU A 302 -24.49 -8.90 -9.42
CA LEU A 302 -23.73 -10.13 -9.17
C LEU A 302 -22.44 -9.78 -8.43
N LEU A 303 -22.31 -10.28 -7.20
CA LEU A 303 -21.11 -10.24 -6.34
C LEU A 303 -20.74 -8.88 -5.70
N LYS A 304 -21.41 -8.57 -4.58
CA LYS A 304 -20.80 -7.77 -3.48
C LYS A 304 -20.01 -8.72 -2.58
N ILE A 305 -18.78 -9.02 -2.96
CA ILE A 305 -17.79 -9.56 -2.03
C ILE A 305 -16.62 -8.57 -2.09
N LEU A 306 -16.19 -8.05 -0.94
CA LEU A 306 -15.02 -7.16 -0.72
C LEU A 306 -15.21 -5.62 -0.70
N ASP A 307 -16.28 -5.07 -0.11
CA ASP A 307 -16.21 -3.67 0.42
C ASP A 307 -16.70 -3.57 1.88
N PRO A 308 -15.80 -3.39 2.87
CA PRO A 308 -16.15 -3.16 4.26
C PRO A 308 -16.81 -1.79 4.54
N ARG A 309 -16.80 -0.84 3.60
CA ARG A 309 -17.17 0.56 3.86
C ARG A 309 -18.65 0.88 3.64
N ILE A 310 -19.46 -0.09 3.23
CA ILE A 310 -20.90 0.11 2.92
C ILE A 310 -21.81 -0.45 4.02
N ARG A 311 -21.44 -0.30 5.29
CA ARG A 311 -22.36 -0.51 6.42
C ARG A 311 -22.57 0.78 7.21
N GLY A 312 -23.70 1.42 6.94
CA GLY A 312 -24.46 2.17 7.96
C GLY A 312 -24.34 3.70 7.93
N ARG A 313 -25.18 4.36 7.12
CA ARG A 313 -25.99 5.48 7.63
C ARG A 313 -27.45 5.12 7.40
N PRO A 314 -28.27 5.00 8.46
CA PRO A 314 -29.71 4.86 8.28
C PRO A 314 -30.30 6.20 7.85
N SER A 315 -31.21 6.14 6.89
CA SER A 315 -32.26 7.15 6.64
C SER A 315 -33.22 7.21 7.82
#